data_AF-A1D597-F1
#
_entry.id   AF-A1D597-F1
#
_cell.length_a   1.000
_cell.length_b   1.000
_cell.length_c   1.000
_cell.angle_alpha   90.00
_cell.angle_beta   90.00
_cell.angle_gamma   90.00
#
_symmetry.space_group_name_H-M   'P 1'
#
loop_
_entity.id
_entity.type
_entity.pdbx_description
1 polymer ?
#
loop_
_entity_poly.entity_id
_entity_poly.type
_entity_poly.pdbx_seq_one_letter_code
_entity_poly.pdbx_strand_id
1 'polypeptide(L)'
;MQSIKVFIRWRPLSPSEANTPEITRTQHAHPTNNTSALSLTPPPSHKLSRPWKSESAFTHIFTATDNNKAVFEAVVAPTLPRVLNGQSCNFFAYGHSGSGKSHTIIGYDFKHADEFGLCLSAARALYEHLDQLNATAGTNENEKFLLGLRMYELRKNTAFDLLNDRCKCHIREGQDGKTHIRGETETLADGKVRVRPIVTKACSTFDEFHAQLLAGIGRRATGTSTVHDQSSRTHAVFEVEIVTRELLDARDAVVERQSELVPVGKRATDIYLEENSKGFIQMPDGKFAPNPEYRINQAAIDEAEAKKAEFESYVQKAEEHVEAVKRSCPHACLGGKLVFVDLAGSEYYHDKGTVSTSRAKQTPQEQQEGRQINTDLLSLKEVIRAMAQKQSRIPFRSSPLTMVLREHFLTGEGSGGFSAMILTASPSSEQYTATIDTLKYGNLIGVAGENVKGRK
;
A
#
# COMPACT_ATOMS: atom_id res chain seq x y z
N MET A 1 -18.67 0.57 6.90
CA MET A 1 -17.70 1.27 6.05
C MET A 1 -18.35 1.63 4.72
N GLN A 2 -17.91 2.69 4.04
CA GLN A 2 -18.32 2.97 2.66
C GLN A 2 -17.88 1.81 1.75
N SER A 3 -18.70 1.48 0.75
CA SER A 3 -18.35 0.51 -0.28
C SER A 3 -17.11 0.98 -1.05
N ILE A 4 -16.21 0.05 -1.38
CA ILE A 4 -15.11 0.35 -2.30
C ILE A 4 -15.74 0.65 -3.67
N LYS A 5 -15.44 1.83 -4.24
CA LYS A 5 -15.90 2.16 -5.59
C LYS A 5 -15.08 1.38 -6.61
N VAL A 6 -15.74 0.77 -7.59
CA VAL A 6 -15.07 -0.04 -8.61
C VAL A 6 -15.23 0.61 -9.97
N PHE A 7 -14.11 0.78 -10.65
CA PHE A 7 -14.02 1.37 -11.98
C PHE A 7 -13.43 0.35 -12.94
N ILE A 8 -13.81 0.40 -14.22
CA ILE A 8 -13.18 -0.41 -15.28
C ILE A 8 -12.49 0.53 -16.24
N ARG A 9 -11.26 0.22 -16.64
CA ARG A 9 -10.52 0.91 -17.69
C ARG A 9 -10.06 -0.06 -18.76
N TRP A 10 -10.63 0.06 -19.95
CA TRP A 10 -10.17 -0.67 -21.12
C TRP A 10 -8.96 0.03 -21.73
N ARG A 11 -7.84 -0.69 -21.92
CA ARG A 11 -6.70 -0.16 -22.68
C ARG A 11 -6.98 -0.25 -24.20
N PRO A 12 -6.31 0.54 -25.05
CA PRO A 12 -6.30 0.28 -26.49
C PRO A 12 -5.63 -1.06 -26.82
N LEU A 13 -5.94 -1.60 -28.01
CA LEU A 13 -5.19 -2.72 -28.58
C LEU A 13 -3.74 -2.30 -28.78
N SER A 14 -2.80 -3.18 -28.41
CA SER A 14 -1.39 -2.96 -28.70
C SER A 14 -1.12 -3.19 -30.20
N PRO A 15 -0.01 -2.66 -30.75
CA PRO A 15 0.36 -2.93 -32.15
C PRO A 15 0.45 -4.42 -32.48
N SER A 16 0.87 -5.26 -31.51
CA SER A 16 0.91 -6.72 -31.65
C SER A 16 -0.47 -7.39 -31.70
N GLU A 17 -1.52 -6.71 -31.23
CA GLU A 17 -2.90 -7.21 -31.18
C GLU A 17 -3.79 -6.55 -32.25
N ALA A 18 -3.22 -5.76 -33.17
CA ALA A 18 -3.99 -4.98 -34.14
C ALA A 18 -4.92 -5.83 -35.03
N ASN A 19 -4.57 -7.11 -35.24
CA ASN A 19 -5.36 -8.06 -36.02
C ASN A 19 -6.25 -8.97 -35.14
N THR A 20 -6.15 -8.86 -33.82
CA THR A 20 -6.92 -9.69 -32.89
C THR A 20 -8.30 -9.07 -32.67
N PRO A 21 -9.41 -9.82 -32.80
CA PRO A 21 -10.73 -9.27 -32.58
C PRO A 21 -10.92 -8.86 -31.12
N GLU A 22 -11.70 -7.81 -30.88
CA GLU A 22 -12.04 -7.38 -29.53
C GLU A 22 -13.11 -8.29 -28.89
N ILE A 23 -13.07 -8.35 -27.55
CA ILE A 23 -14.12 -8.96 -26.73
C ILE A 23 -15.39 -8.12 -26.86
N THR A 24 -16.46 -8.73 -27.35
CA THR A 24 -17.79 -8.13 -27.39
C THR A 24 -18.28 -7.87 -25.96
N ARG A 25 -18.63 -6.62 -25.69
CA ARG A 25 -19.02 -6.12 -24.37
C ARG A 25 -20.21 -5.17 -24.46
N THR A 26 -21.13 -5.29 -23.51
CA THR A 26 -22.33 -4.43 -23.42
C THR A 26 -22.46 -3.88 -22.01
N GLN A 27 -22.56 -2.55 -21.89
CA GLN A 27 -22.81 -1.87 -20.62
C GLN A 27 -24.31 -1.72 -20.38
N HIS A 28 -24.74 -1.91 -19.13
CA HIS A 28 -26.11 -1.74 -18.69
C HIS A 28 -26.12 -0.78 -17.49
N ALA A 29 -26.57 0.46 -17.69
CA ALA A 29 -26.70 1.42 -16.60
C ALA A 29 -27.80 0.97 -15.62
N HIS A 30 -27.55 1.10 -14.32
CA HIS A 30 -28.59 0.85 -13.32
C HIS A 30 -29.61 2.00 -13.34
N PRO A 31 -30.93 1.72 -13.28
CA PRO A 31 -31.95 2.77 -13.45
C PRO A 31 -31.94 3.86 -12.37
N THR A 32 -31.48 3.53 -11.16
CA THR A 32 -31.60 4.41 -9.98
C THR A 32 -30.29 4.63 -9.22
N ASN A 33 -29.22 3.93 -9.57
CA ASN A 33 -27.94 4.00 -8.89
C ASN A 33 -26.90 4.44 -9.93
N ASN A 34 -25.91 5.24 -9.53
CA ASN A 34 -24.81 5.66 -10.42
C ASN A 34 -23.78 4.52 -10.59
N THR A 35 -24.28 3.32 -10.87
CA THR A 35 -23.50 2.13 -11.15
C THR A 35 -23.98 1.46 -12.44
N SER A 36 -23.13 0.64 -13.04
CA SER A 36 -23.39 -0.09 -14.26
C SER A 36 -23.02 -1.56 -14.09
N ALA A 37 -23.78 -2.42 -14.75
CA ALA A 37 -23.42 -3.79 -15.02
C ALA A 37 -22.74 -3.92 -16.38
N LEU A 38 -21.96 -4.98 -16.56
CA LEU A 38 -21.22 -5.28 -17.78
C LEU A 38 -21.48 -6.73 -18.20
N SER A 39 -21.82 -6.92 -19.47
CA SER A 39 -21.95 -8.24 -20.10
C SER A 39 -20.80 -8.47 -21.08
N LEU A 40 -20.18 -9.65 -21.03
CA LEU A 40 -19.16 -10.11 -21.97
C LEU A 40 -19.66 -11.33 -22.73
N THR A 41 -19.45 -11.33 -24.05
CA THR A 41 -19.67 -12.50 -24.91
C THR A 41 -18.34 -13.19 -25.19
N PRO A 42 -18.22 -14.52 -24.95
CA PRO A 42 -17.03 -15.26 -25.26
C PRO A 42 -16.69 -15.20 -26.75
N PRO A 43 -15.41 -15.03 -27.11
CA PRO A 43 -14.98 -15.11 -28.50
C PRO A 43 -15.09 -16.56 -29.04
N PRO A 44 -15.03 -16.74 -30.37
CA PRO A 44 -15.12 -18.06 -31.01
C PRO A 44 -14.04 -19.07 -30.56
N SER A 45 -12.91 -18.62 -30.04
CA SER A 45 -11.86 -19.46 -29.45
C SER A 45 -12.25 -20.08 -28.11
N HIS A 46 -13.28 -19.54 -27.43
CA HIS A 46 -13.74 -19.97 -26.11
C HIS A 46 -15.18 -20.53 -26.15
N LYS A 47 -15.52 -21.35 -27.15
CA LYS A 47 -16.90 -21.84 -27.41
C LYS A 47 -17.59 -22.53 -26.23
N LEU A 48 -16.83 -23.14 -25.32
CA LEU A 48 -17.37 -23.82 -24.14
C LEU A 48 -17.74 -22.84 -23.01
N SER A 49 -17.27 -21.59 -23.08
CA SER A 49 -17.59 -20.56 -22.10
C SER A 49 -18.98 -20.01 -22.36
N ARG A 50 -19.73 -19.74 -21.28
CA ARG A 50 -21.02 -19.05 -21.36
C ARG A 50 -20.81 -17.53 -21.33
N PRO A 51 -21.71 -16.74 -21.93
CA PRO A 51 -21.79 -15.31 -21.67
C PRO A 51 -21.81 -15.02 -20.17
N TRP A 52 -21.09 -13.99 -19.76
CA TRP A 52 -21.03 -13.56 -18.37
C TRP A 52 -21.61 -12.16 -18.24
N LYS A 53 -22.45 -11.96 -17.22
CA LYS A 53 -23.01 -10.67 -16.85
C LYS A 53 -22.70 -10.40 -15.39
N SER A 54 -22.20 -9.21 -15.09
CA SER A 54 -21.96 -8.74 -13.74
C SER A 54 -23.26 -8.22 -13.09
N GLU A 55 -23.21 -8.02 -11.78
CA GLU A 55 -24.17 -7.15 -11.08
C GLU A 55 -23.88 -5.67 -11.43
N SER A 56 -24.73 -4.76 -10.96
CA SER A 56 -24.53 -3.31 -11.12
C SER A 56 -23.47 -2.78 -10.14
N ALA A 57 -22.24 -3.26 -10.32
CA ALA A 57 -21.13 -3.09 -9.36
C ALA A 57 -20.17 -1.95 -9.72
N PHE A 58 -20.20 -1.44 -10.95
CA PHE A 58 -19.16 -0.55 -11.47
C PHE A 58 -19.62 0.90 -11.48
N THR A 59 -18.90 1.79 -10.79
CA THR A 59 -19.19 3.23 -10.74
C THR A 59 -19.02 3.90 -12.09
N HIS A 60 -17.98 3.52 -12.85
CA HIS A 60 -17.76 4.03 -14.21
C HIS A 60 -16.93 3.04 -15.03
N ILE A 61 -17.13 3.03 -16.35
CA ILE A 61 -16.45 2.14 -17.30
C ILE A 61 -15.81 3.02 -18.38
N PHE A 62 -14.50 3.23 -18.27
CA PHE A 62 -13.68 3.95 -19.24
C PHE A 62 -13.38 3.09 -20.45
N THR A 63 -13.42 3.71 -21.62
CA THR A 63 -13.11 3.16 -22.93
C THR A 63 -11.64 3.33 -23.30
N ALA A 64 -11.23 2.77 -24.43
CA ALA A 64 -9.85 2.86 -24.93
C ALA A 64 -9.42 4.29 -25.32
N THR A 65 -10.37 5.21 -25.51
CA THR A 65 -10.08 6.62 -25.85
C THR A 65 -9.91 7.49 -24.61
N ASP A 66 -10.21 6.98 -23.41
CA ASP A 66 -10.08 7.72 -22.16
C ASP A 66 -8.62 7.71 -21.68
N ASN A 67 -7.99 8.89 -21.73
CA ASN A 67 -6.62 9.08 -21.28
C ASN A 67 -6.51 9.16 -19.75
N ASN A 68 -5.29 9.34 -19.24
CA ASN A 68 -5.06 9.36 -17.79
C ASN A 68 -5.77 10.53 -17.10
N LYS A 69 -5.86 11.70 -17.74
CA LYS A 69 -6.61 12.84 -17.21
C LYS A 69 -8.08 12.52 -16.97
N ALA A 70 -8.78 11.92 -17.94
CA ALA A 70 -10.19 11.55 -17.78
C ALA A 70 -10.40 10.59 -16.59
N VAL A 71 -9.48 9.63 -16.40
CA VAL A 71 -9.50 8.73 -15.24
C VAL A 71 -9.23 9.48 -13.93
N PHE A 72 -8.27 10.41 -13.92
CA PHE A 72 -7.99 11.25 -12.75
C PHE A 72 -9.20 12.09 -12.33
N GLU A 73 -9.83 12.78 -13.28
CA GLU A 73 -10.99 13.64 -13.05
C GLU A 73 -12.18 12.88 -12.48
N ALA A 74 -12.42 11.65 -12.95
CA ALA A 74 -13.54 10.84 -12.51
C ALA A 74 -13.27 10.06 -11.21
N VAL A 75 -12.01 9.70 -10.92
CA VAL A 75 -11.67 8.80 -9.80
C VAL A 75 -11.03 9.53 -8.62
N VAL A 76 -10.02 10.38 -8.87
CA VAL A 76 -9.15 10.95 -7.82
C VAL A 76 -9.53 12.39 -7.49
N ALA A 77 -9.77 13.24 -8.48
CA ALA A 77 -10.12 14.64 -8.26
C ALA A 77 -11.30 14.83 -7.27
N PRO A 78 -12.38 14.01 -7.30
CA PRO A 78 -13.50 14.14 -6.36
C PRO A 78 -13.14 13.84 -4.90
N THR A 79 -11.95 13.26 -4.64
CA THR A 79 -11.49 12.95 -3.29
C THR A 79 -10.53 14.00 -2.72
N LEU A 80 -10.03 14.93 -3.53
CA LEU A 80 -9.10 15.97 -3.08
C LEU A 80 -9.65 16.78 -1.88
N PRO A 81 -10.94 17.18 -1.83
CA PRO A 81 -11.48 17.87 -0.66
C PRO A 81 -11.39 17.05 0.64
N ARG A 82 -11.44 15.72 0.56
CA ARG A 82 -11.27 14.82 1.71
C ARG A 82 -9.83 14.86 2.21
N VAL A 83 -8.87 14.78 1.28
CA VAL A 83 -7.44 14.84 1.57
C VAL A 83 -7.06 16.19 2.17
N LEU A 84 -7.59 17.28 1.62
CA LEU A 84 -7.41 18.63 2.16
C LEU A 84 -8.07 18.84 3.53
N ASN A 85 -8.90 17.89 3.98
CA ASN A 85 -9.48 17.82 5.32
C ASN A 85 -8.83 16.71 6.17
N GLY A 86 -7.59 16.30 5.84
CA GLY A 86 -6.77 15.40 6.64
C GLY A 86 -7.13 13.92 6.49
N GLN A 87 -8.02 13.56 5.55
CA GLN A 87 -8.44 12.18 5.33
C GLN A 87 -7.49 11.43 4.38
N SER A 88 -7.54 10.10 4.45
CA SER A 88 -6.80 9.21 3.56
C SER A 88 -7.71 8.64 2.47
N CYS A 89 -7.22 8.67 1.22
CA CYS A 89 -7.91 8.07 0.07
C CYS A 89 -6.99 7.10 -0.67
N ASN A 90 -7.49 5.90 -0.98
CA ASN A 90 -6.69 4.80 -1.53
C ASN A 90 -7.17 4.40 -2.92
N PHE A 91 -6.24 4.14 -3.84
CA PHE A 91 -6.51 3.78 -5.23
C PHE A 91 -5.71 2.55 -5.62
N PHE A 92 -6.41 1.47 -5.97
CA PHE A 92 -5.80 0.21 -6.36
C PHE A 92 -5.97 -0.01 -7.86
N ALA A 93 -4.89 -0.23 -8.59
CA ALA A 93 -4.96 -0.75 -9.95
C ALA A 93 -4.82 -2.28 -9.94
N TYR A 94 -5.82 -2.98 -10.48
CA TYR A 94 -5.88 -4.43 -10.54
C TYR A 94 -6.13 -4.89 -11.98
N GLY A 95 -5.56 -6.03 -12.36
CA GLY A 95 -5.69 -6.59 -13.71
C GLY A 95 -4.51 -7.48 -14.08
N HIS A 96 -4.66 -8.16 -15.20
CA HIS A 96 -3.60 -9.04 -15.70
C HIS A 96 -2.36 -8.25 -16.17
N SER A 97 -1.20 -8.88 -16.30
CA SER A 97 0.03 -8.27 -16.84
C SER A 97 -0.23 -7.69 -18.23
N GLY A 98 0.28 -6.49 -18.48
CA GLY A 98 0.02 -5.77 -19.73
C GLY A 98 -1.39 -5.17 -19.86
N SER A 99 -2.26 -5.26 -18.85
CA SER A 99 -3.61 -4.66 -18.90
C SER A 99 -3.63 -3.14 -18.74
N GLY A 100 -2.54 -2.52 -18.27
CA GLY A 100 -2.42 -1.08 -18.08
C GLY A 100 -2.40 -0.58 -16.62
N LYS A 101 -2.16 -1.45 -15.63
CA LYS A 101 -2.06 -1.07 -14.21
C LYS A 101 -1.06 0.06 -13.94
N SER A 102 0.21 -0.18 -14.25
CA SER A 102 1.29 0.80 -14.05
C SER A 102 1.10 2.04 -14.92
N HIS A 103 0.59 1.88 -16.15
CA HIS A 103 0.22 3.03 -17.00
C HIS A 103 -0.81 3.95 -16.32
N THR A 104 -1.75 3.37 -15.58
CA THR A 104 -2.78 4.13 -14.86
C THR A 104 -2.19 4.82 -13.62
N ILE A 105 -1.51 4.09 -12.75
CA ILE A 105 -1.01 4.64 -11.47
C ILE A 105 0.18 5.58 -11.66
N ILE A 106 1.15 5.15 -12.47
CA ILE A 106 2.46 5.78 -12.63
C ILE A 106 2.49 6.63 -13.90
N GLY A 107 1.97 6.10 -15.00
CA GLY A 107 2.15 6.70 -16.32
C GLY A 107 3.52 6.39 -16.92
N TYR A 108 3.66 6.63 -18.22
CA TYR A 108 4.94 6.56 -18.94
C TYR A 108 5.30 7.87 -19.65
N ASP A 109 4.32 8.78 -19.77
CA ASP A 109 4.53 10.13 -20.24
C ASP A 109 4.57 11.07 -19.03
N PHE A 110 5.70 11.75 -18.91
CA PHE A 110 6.02 12.66 -17.82
C PHE A 110 6.20 14.10 -18.30
N LYS A 111 5.85 14.36 -19.57
CA LYS A 111 5.95 15.68 -20.21
C LYS A 111 4.57 16.26 -20.49
N HIS A 112 3.63 15.44 -20.95
CA HIS A 112 2.29 15.88 -21.29
C HIS A 112 1.35 15.72 -20.10
N ALA A 113 0.88 16.86 -19.59
CA ALA A 113 0.01 16.99 -18.43
C ALA A 113 -1.23 16.07 -18.42
N ASP A 114 -1.78 15.78 -19.60
CA ASP A 114 -2.99 14.99 -19.77
C ASP A 114 -2.74 13.47 -19.75
N GLU A 115 -1.48 13.06 -19.88
CA GLU A 115 -1.03 11.67 -19.90
C GLU A 115 -0.31 11.24 -18.62
N PHE A 116 -0.12 12.15 -17.67
CA PHE A 116 0.46 11.85 -16.36
C PHE A 116 -0.34 10.74 -15.66
N GLY A 117 0.37 9.78 -15.06
CA GLY A 117 -0.29 8.80 -14.18
C GLY A 117 -1.01 9.47 -13.02
N LEU A 118 -1.92 8.72 -12.37
CA LEU A 118 -2.77 9.25 -11.30
C LEU A 118 -1.97 9.86 -10.14
N CYS A 119 -0.83 9.28 -9.78
CA CYS A 119 0.01 9.79 -8.70
C CYS A 119 0.57 11.20 -9.00
N LEU A 120 1.15 11.39 -10.19
CA LEU A 120 1.73 12.68 -10.58
C LEU A 120 0.65 13.73 -10.84
N SER A 121 -0.47 13.35 -11.47
CA SER A 121 -1.63 14.22 -11.64
C SER A 121 -2.18 14.72 -10.31
N ALA A 122 -2.24 13.85 -9.31
CA ALA A 122 -2.69 14.22 -7.97
C ALA A 122 -1.72 15.14 -7.24
N ALA A 123 -0.41 14.90 -7.35
CA ALA A 123 0.60 15.78 -6.78
C ALA A 123 0.48 17.20 -7.35
N ARG A 124 0.32 17.34 -8.68
CA ARG A 124 0.08 18.64 -9.33
C ARG A 124 -1.16 19.34 -8.75
N ALA A 125 -2.29 18.65 -8.71
CA ALA A 125 -3.52 19.22 -8.19
C ALA A 125 -3.42 19.60 -6.71
N LEU A 126 -2.67 18.85 -5.90
CA LEU A 126 -2.42 19.22 -4.51
C LEU A 126 -1.55 20.47 -4.41
N TYR A 127 -0.46 20.59 -5.18
CA TYR A 127 0.37 21.80 -5.18
C TYR A 127 -0.42 23.05 -5.57
N GLU A 128 -1.34 22.98 -6.53
CA GLU A 128 -2.21 24.12 -6.88
C GLU A 128 -2.99 24.66 -5.67
N HIS A 129 -3.37 23.79 -4.71
CA HIS A 129 -4.03 24.19 -3.46
C HIS A 129 -3.03 24.59 -2.37
N LEU A 130 -1.94 23.83 -2.22
CA LEU A 130 -0.93 24.09 -1.19
C LEU A 130 -0.20 25.41 -1.45
N ASP A 131 0.06 25.77 -2.69
CA ASP A 131 0.70 27.03 -3.06
C ASP A 131 -0.17 28.22 -2.65
N GLN A 132 -1.50 28.11 -2.77
CA GLN A 132 -2.43 29.13 -2.30
C GLN A 132 -2.39 29.25 -0.77
N LEU A 133 -2.39 28.11 -0.06
CA LEU A 133 -2.29 28.10 1.40
C LEU A 133 -0.95 28.68 1.88
N ASN A 134 0.15 28.29 1.23
CA ASN A 134 1.50 28.74 1.54
C ASN A 134 1.71 30.23 1.21
N ALA A 135 1.01 30.77 0.21
CA ALA A 135 1.05 32.20 -0.10
C ALA A 135 0.38 33.06 0.98
N THR A 136 -0.57 32.48 1.73
CA THR A 136 -1.24 33.12 2.87
C THR A 136 -0.58 32.83 4.21
N ALA A 137 0.21 31.77 4.29
CA ALA A 137 1.01 31.44 5.46
C ALA A 137 2.13 32.48 5.63
N GLY A 138 2.52 32.75 6.89
CA GLY A 138 3.57 33.71 7.19
C GLY A 138 4.93 33.33 6.59
N THR A 139 5.98 34.07 6.94
CA THR A 139 7.34 33.85 6.43
C THR A 139 8.05 32.63 7.04
N ASN A 140 7.39 31.85 7.91
CA ASN A 140 7.99 30.69 8.56
C ASN A 140 8.04 29.49 7.62
N GLU A 141 9.23 29.18 7.10
CA GLU A 141 9.46 28.02 6.23
C GLU A 141 9.09 26.67 6.87
N ASN A 142 9.11 26.56 8.21
CA ASN A 142 8.78 25.31 8.89
C ASN A 142 7.27 25.01 8.90
N GLU A 143 6.43 26.03 8.72
CA GLU A 143 4.97 25.92 8.68
C GLU A 143 4.43 25.70 7.27
N LYS A 144 5.28 25.84 6.23
CA LYS A 144 4.85 25.62 4.85
C LYS A 144 4.48 24.17 4.62
N PHE A 145 3.38 23.98 3.92
CA PHE A 145 2.93 22.68 3.46
C PHE A 145 3.78 22.19 2.29
N LEU A 146 4.16 20.92 2.37
CA LEU A 146 4.97 20.18 1.41
C LEU A 146 4.22 18.89 1.06
N LEU A 147 4.65 18.21 -0.02
CA LEU A 147 4.27 16.82 -0.26
C LEU A 147 5.38 15.89 0.18
N GLY A 148 5.08 15.01 1.12
CA GLY A 148 5.93 13.89 1.49
C GLY A 148 5.64 12.69 0.59
N LEU A 149 6.62 12.28 -0.20
CA LEU A 149 6.55 11.08 -1.04
C LEU A 149 7.20 9.89 -0.33
N ARG A 150 6.47 8.77 -0.25
CA ARG A 150 7.03 7.45 0.09
C ARG A 150 6.77 6.48 -1.04
N MET A 151 7.76 5.66 -1.36
CA MET A 151 7.61 4.64 -2.38
C MET A 151 8.30 3.35 -1.94
N TYR A 152 7.57 2.25 -1.99
CA TYR A 152 8.14 0.94 -1.72
C TYR A 152 7.50 -0.12 -2.62
N GLU A 153 8.26 -1.16 -2.92
CA GLU A 153 7.72 -2.35 -3.55
C GLU A 153 7.69 -3.54 -2.59
N LEU A 154 6.69 -4.39 -2.76
CA LEU A 154 6.55 -5.65 -2.05
C LEU A 154 6.91 -6.77 -3.00
N ARG A 155 7.89 -7.57 -2.59
CA ARG A 155 8.28 -8.80 -3.27
C ARG A 155 8.38 -9.91 -2.24
N LYS A 156 7.49 -10.90 -2.39
CA LYS A 156 7.28 -11.95 -1.40
C LYS A 156 6.96 -11.34 -0.01
N ASN A 157 7.70 -11.72 1.02
CA ASN A 157 7.48 -11.27 2.39
C ASN A 157 8.39 -10.10 2.78
N THR A 158 8.81 -9.29 1.82
CA THR A 158 9.82 -8.25 2.00
C THR A 158 9.39 -7.00 1.26
N ALA A 159 9.56 -5.86 1.92
CA ALA A 159 9.40 -4.55 1.30
C ALA A 159 10.78 -4.01 0.89
N PHE A 160 10.84 -3.21 -0.16
CA PHE A 160 12.05 -2.54 -0.60
C PHE A 160 11.76 -1.05 -0.78
N ASP A 161 12.53 -0.21 -0.10
CA ASP A 161 12.36 1.25 -0.13
C ASP A 161 12.94 1.84 -1.43
N LEU A 162 12.06 2.30 -2.32
CA LEU A 162 12.43 2.82 -3.64
C LEU A 162 13.04 4.24 -3.57
N LEU A 163 13.01 4.91 -2.42
CA LEU A 163 13.60 6.24 -2.24
C LEU A 163 14.88 6.21 -1.39
N ASN A 164 15.23 5.02 -0.88
CA ASN A 164 16.44 4.75 -0.12
C ASN A 164 17.21 3.57 -0.73
N ASP A 165 17.62 3.73 -2.00
CA ASP A 165 18.48 2.79 -2.75
C ASP A 165 18.01 1.33 -2.73
N ARG A 166 16.68 1.14 -2.73
CA ARG A 166 16.05 -0.19 -2.71
C ARG A 166 16.48 -0.99 -1.47
N CYS A 167 16.71 -0.28 -0.36
CA CYS A 167 17.05 -0.88 0.92
C CYS A 167 15.96 -1.88 1.34
N LYS A 168 16.39 -3.03 1.83
CA LYS A 168 15.50 -4.11 2.26
C LYS A 168 14.81 -3.73 3.56
N CYS A 169 13.51 -3.97 3.63
CA CYS A 169 12.70 -3.70 4.80
C CYS A 169 11.87 -4.94 5.20
N HIS A 170 11.69 -5.08 6.51
CA HIS A 170 10.91 -6.10 7.16
C HIS A 170 9.53 -5.59 7.52
N ILE A 171 8.51 -6.38 7.21
CA ILE A 171 7.12 -6.12 7.57
C ILE A 171 6.85 -6.84 8.88
N ARG A 172 6.52 -6.08 9.93
CA ARG A 172 6.28 -6.62 11.28
C ARG A 172 5.04 -5.98 11.88
N GLU A 173 4.38 -6.71 12.77
CA GLU A 173 3.32 -6.12 13.59
C GLU A 173 3.89 -5.73 14.95
N GLY A 174 3.59 -4.50 15.38
CA GLY A 174 3.93 -3.99 16.70
C GLY A 174 3.02 -4.54 17.80
N GLN A 175 3.37 -4.26 19.06
CA GLN A 175 2.53 -4.60 20.21
C GLN A 175 1.22 -3.80 20.24
N ASP A 176 1.23 -2.63 19.61
CA ASP A 176 0.06 -1.79 19.33
C ASP A 176 -0.87 -2.39 18.26
N GLY A 177 -0.51 -3.54 17.70
CA GLY A 177 -1.21 -4.21 16.62
C GLY A 177 -1.06 -3.50 15.28
N LYS A 178 -0.23 -2.47 15.13
CA LYS A 178 0.00 -1.75 13.87
C LYS A 178 1.06 -2.47 13.02
N THR A 179 0.95 -2.34 11.70
CA THR A 179 1.97 -2.89 10.81
C THR A 179 3.05 -1.85 10.57
N HIS A 180 4.29 -2.22 10.83
CA HIS A 180 5.46 -1.41 10.57
C HIS A 180 6.30 -2.01 9.45
N ILE A 181 6.69 -1.16 8.50
CA ILE A 181 7.72 -1.47 7.52
C ILE A 181 9.02 -0.85 8.05
N ARG A 182 9.96 -1.73 8.42
CA ARG A 182 11.20 -1.36 9.12
C ARG A 182 12.40 -1.72 8.27
N GLY A 183 13.30 -0.78 8.02
CA GLY A 183 14.58 -1.02 7.37
C GLY A 183 15.46 -2.00 8.16
N GLU A 184 16.65 -2.25 7.63
CA GLU A 184 17.64 -3.06 8.34
C GLU A 184 18.03 -2.42 9.68
N THR A 185 18.36 -3.27 10.64
CA THR A 185 18.81 -2.82 11.96
C THR A 185 20.27 -2.43 11.88
N GLU A 186 20.56 -1.16 12.12
CA GLU A 186 21.90 -0.59 12.11
C GLU A 186 22.37 -0.37 13.55
N THR A 187 23.60 -0.78 13.87
CA THR A 187 24.25 -0.39 15.14
C THR A 187 25.17 0.79 14.85
N LEU A 188 24.91 1.91 15.50
CA LEU A 188 25.66 3.16 15.35
C LEU A 188 26.93 3.14 16.23
N ALA A 189 27.87 4.03 15.94
CA ALA A 189 29.19 4.07 16.59
C ALA A 189 29.13 4.34 18.11
N ASP A 190 28.05 4.95 18.59
CA ASP A 190 27.78 5.24 20.00
C ASP A 190 27.00 4.11 20.72
N GLY A 191 26.81 2.96 20.05
CA GLY A 191 26.06 1.82 20.58
C GLY A 191 24.53 1.94 20.44
N LYS A 192 24.02 3.04 19.87
CA LYS A 192 22.59 3.15 19.53
C LYS A 192 22.23 2.12 18.46
N VAL A 193 21.01 1.58 18.55
CA VAL A 193 20.49 0.61 17.58
C VAL A 193 19.32 1.24 16.85
N ARG A 194 19.51 1.57 15.57
CA ARG A 194 18.53 2.28 14.78
C ARG A 194 17.82 1.36 13.81
N VAL A 195 16.50 1.53 13.72
CA VAL A 195 15.66 0.89 12.72
C VAL A 195 14.82 1.97 12.05
N ARG A 196 15.15 2.32 10.81
CA ARG A 196 14.46 3.41 10.11
C ARG A 196 13.15 2.91 9.48
N PRO A 197 12.07 3.70 9.51
CA PRO A 197 10.91 3.44 8.67
C PRO A 197 11.24 3.68 7.19
N ILE A 198 10.28 3.40 6.29
CA ILE A 198 10.36 3.84 4.89
C ILE A 198 10.59 5.35 4.84
N VAL A 199 11.56 5.78 4.02
CA VAL A 199 11.93 7.18 3.93
C VAL A 199 10.79 8.01 3.35
N THR A 200 10.61 9.21 3.91
CA THR A 200 9.72 10.24 3.34
C THR A 200 10.58 11.29 2.66
N LYS A 201 10.43 11.49 1.36
CA LYS A 201 11.06 12.60 0.64
C LYS A 201 10.12 13.80 0.66
N ALA A 202 10.47 14.83 1.43
CA ALA A 202 9.75 16.09 1.46
C ALA A 202 10.06 16.88 0.19
N CYS A 203 9.02 17.22 -0.56
CA CYS A 203 9.11 17.95 -1.81
C CYS A 203 8.38 19.29 -1.66
N SER A 204 9.09 20.38 -1.88
CA SER A 204 8.54 21.74 -1.77
C SER A 204 7.84 22.21 -3.04
N THR A 205 8.21 21.62 -4.19
CA THR A 205 7.64 21.96 -5.49
C THR A 205 7.22 20.72 -6.26
N PHE A 206 6.36 20.92 -7.25
CA PHE A 206 5.97 19.86 -8.19
C PHE A 206 7.18 19.24 -8.91
N ASP A 207 8.18 20.05 -9.30
CA ASP A 207 9.36 19.56 -10.00
C ASP A 207 10.25 18.68 -9.11
N GLU A 208 10.41 19.03 -7.83
CA GLU A 208 11.11 18.19 -6.86
C GLU A 208 10.39 16.85 -6.67
N PHE A 209 9.06 16.89 -6.50
CA PHE A 209 8.24 15.68 -6.37
C PHE A 209 8.37 14.80 -7.60
N HIS A 210 8.28 15.40 -8.78
CA HIS A 210 8.39 14.71 -10.05
C HIS A 210 9.77 14.03 -10.20
N ALA A 211 10.86 14.73 -9.87
CA ALA A 211 12.21 14.16 -9.90
C ALA A 211 12.35 12.97 -8.93
N GLN A 212 11.82 13.06 -7.70
CA GLN A 212 11.85 11.97 -6.73
C GLN A 212 11.02 10.76 -7.20
N LEU A 213 9.84 11.00 -7.79
CA LEU A 213 9.00 9.96 -8.35
C LEU A 213 9.73 9.20 -9.46
N LEU A 214 10.38 9.90 -10.40
CA LEU A 214 11.16 9.29 -11.47
C LEU A 214 12.36 8.50 -10.94
N ALA A 215 13.07 9.03 -9.93
CA ALA A 215 14.18 8.32 -9.29
C ALA A 215 13.71 7.00 -8.66
N GLY A 216 12.58 7.01 -7.96
CA GLY A 216 11.98 5.81 -7.38
C GLY A 216 11.50 4.79 -8.42
N ILE A 217 10.88 5.25 -9.52
CA ILE A 217 10.49 4.38 -10.64
C ILE A 217 11.72 3.75 -11.29
N GLY A 218 12.77 4.55 -11.51
CA GLY A 218 14.04 4.08 -12.07
C GLY A 218 14.62 2.95 -11.23
N ARG A 219 14.62 3.09 -9.90
CA ARG A 219 15.08 2.01 -9.00
C ARG A 219 14.18 0.78 -9.02
N ARG A 220 12.86 0.94 -9.15
CA ARG A 220 11.94 -0.19 -9.32
C ARG A 220 12.31 -1.04 -10.54
N ALA A 221 12.78 -0.41 -11.62
CA ALA A 221 13.17 -1.05 -12.88
C ALA A 221 14.52 -1.80 -12.85
N THR A 222 15.32 -1.73 -11.77
CA THR A 222 16.71 -2.23 -11.73
C THR A 222 16.87 -3.72 -11.37
N GLY A 223 15.96 -4.60 -11.79
CA GLY A 223 16.24 -6.06 -11.76
C GLY A 223 16.40 -6.64 -13.16
N THR A 224 16.69 -7.93 -13.22
CA THR A 224 17.12 -8.69 -14.41
C THR A 224 16.09 -8.77 -15.54
N SER A 225 15.02 -7.96 -15.53
CA SER A 225 13.98 -7.96 -16.56
C SER A 225 13.45 -6.57 -16.86
N THR A 226 12.89 -6.40 -18.05
CA THR A 226 12.38 -5.12 -18.58
C THR A 226 11.30 -4.52 -17.67
N VAL A 227 11.10 -3.20 -17.74
CA VAL A 227 10.11 -2.45 -16.92
C VAL A 227 8.72 -3.10 -16.89
N HIS A 228 8.29 -3.71 -18.00
CA HIS A 228 7.00 -4.42 -18.10
C HIS A 228 6.95 -5.77 -17.38
N ASP A 229 8.09 -6.44 -17.21
CA ASP A 229 8.17 -7.74 -16.53
C ASP A 229 8.40 -7.59 -15.02
N GLN A 230 8.84 -6.42 -14.56
CA GLN A 230 8.95 -6.16 -13.12
C GLN A 230 7.64 -5.72 -12.48
N SER A 231 6.86 -4.88 -13.17
CA SER A 231 5.57 -4.44 -12.64
C SER A 231 4.51 -5.54 -12.59
N SER A 232 4.70 -6.64 -13.34
CA SER A 232 3.88 -7.84 -13.23
C SER A 232 4.21 -8.71 -12.02
N ARG A 233 5.40 -8.55 -11.42
CA ARG A 233 5.96 -9.45 -10.39
C ARG A 233 6.01 -8.86 -8.98
N THR A 234 5.87 -7.54 -8.83
CA THR A 234 5.86 -6.87 -7.53
C THR A 234 4.68 -5.92 -7.40
N HIS A 235 4.15 -5.82 -6.18
CA HIS A 235 3.22 -4.75 -5.84
C HIS A 235 4.02 -3.49 -5.52
N ALA A 236 3.58 -2.32 -5.98
CA ALA A 236 4.19 -1.05 -5.59
C ALA A 236 3.17 -0.15 -4.92
N VAL A 237 3.62 0.53 -3.85
CA VAL A 237 2.82 1.48 -3.08
C VAL A 237 3.50 2.84 -3.15
N PHE A 238 2.71 3.86 -3.45
CA PHE A 238 3.10 5.25 -3.52
C PHE A 238 2.21 6.02 -2.56
N GLU A 239 2.80 6.59 -1.50
CA GLU A 239 2.08 7.43 -0.55
C GLU A 239 2.46 8.89 -0.79
N VAL A 240 1.46 9.73 -0.94
CA VAL A 240 1.59 11.19 -1.04
C VAL A 240 0.88 11.77 0.18
N GLU A 241 1.65 12.33 1.11
CA GLU A 241 1.15 12.92 2.36
C GLU A 241 1.38 14.43 2.36
N ILE A 242 0.38 15.21 2.78
CA ILE A 242 0.56 16.63 3.07
C ILE A 242 1.29 16.74 4.42
N VAL A 243 2.48 17.34 4.42
CA VAL A 243 3.37 17.43 5.59
C VAL A 243 3.92 18.84 5.77
N THR A 244 4.49 19.13 6.93
CA THR A 244 5.35 20.28 7.18
C THR A 244 6.74 19.79 7.58
N ARG A 245 7.76 20.65 7.54
CA ARG A 245 9.10 20.28 8.06
C ARG A 245 9.04 19.95 9.55
N GLU A 246 8.32 20.75 10.32
CA GLU A 246 8.11 20.51 11.76
C GLU A 246 7.51 19.13 12.04
N LEU A 247 6.52 18.69 11.26
CA LEU A 247 5.94 17.36 11.43
C LEU A 247 6.95 16.24 11.12
N LEU A 248 7.80 16.42 10.11
CA LEU A 248 8.82 15.43 9.76
C LEU A 248 9.92 15.39 10.83
N ASP A 249 10.40 16.55 11.28
CA ASP A 249 11.41 16.64 12.34
C ASP A 249 10.91 16.02 13.65
N ALA A 250 9.65 16.26 14.01
CA ALA A 250 9.03 15.63 15.18
C ALA A 250 8.96 14.10 15.06
N ARG A 251 8.64 13.57 13.86
CA ARG A 251 8.64 12.12 13.60
C ARG A 251 10.05 11.53 13.63
N ASP A 252 11.04 12.23 13.09
CA ASP A 252 12.43 11.80 13.14
C ASP A 252 12.95 11.78 14.60
N ALA A 253 12.53 12.74 15.43
CA ALA A 253 12.84 12.73 16.86
C ALA A 253 12.29 11.47 17.55
N VAL A 254 11.08 10.99 17.20
CA VAL A 254 10.55 9.72 17.72
C VAL A 254 11.47 8.55 17.34
N VAL A 255 11.92 8.49 16.08
CA VAL A 255 12.83 7.43 15.61
C VAL A 255 14.15 7.45 16.37
N GLU A 256 14.71 8.64 16.62
CA GLU A 256 15.94 8.78 17.40
C GLU A 256 15.76 8.36 18.86
N ARG A 257 14.64 8.73 19.51
CA ARG A 257 14.33 8.26 20.89
C ARG A 257 14.11 6.76 20.96
N GLN A 258 13.44 6.19 19.97
CA GLN A 258 13.29 4.74 19.88
C GLN A 258 14.66 4.06 19.70
N SER A 259 15.56 4.64 18.91
CA SER A 259 16.92 4.12 18.71
C SER A 259 17.76 4.11 20.00
N GLU A 260 17.54 5.10 20.88
CA GLU A 260 18.16 5.20 22.19
C GLU A 260 17.60 4.18 23.18
N LEU A 261 16.29 3.91 23.12
CA LEU A 261 15.61 2.94 23.98
C LEU A 261 16.04 1.50 23.72
N VAL A 262 16.26 1.10 22.46
CA VAL A 262 16.54 -0.31 22.11
C VAL A 262 17.67 -0.96 22.94
N PRO A 263 18.90 -0.40 23.01
CA PRO A 263 19.97 -1.02 23.80
C PRO A 263 19.66 -1.03 25.31
N VAL A 264 19.00 0.00 25.84
CA VAL A 264 18.61 0.08 27.25
C VAL A 264 17.57 -0.98 27.59
N GLY A 265 16.53 -1.12 26.76
CA GLY A 265 15.47 -2.11 26.95
C GLY A 265 16.00 -3.54 26.81
N LYS A 266 16.93 -3.78 25.88
CA LYS A 266 17.64 -5.06 25.79
C LYS A 266 18.42 -5.34 27.07
N ARG A 267 19.20 -4.37 27.57
CA ARG A 267 20.00 -4.55 28.79
C ARG A 267 19.13 -4.86 30.01
N ALA A 268 17.99 -4.20 30.17
CA ALA A 268 17.04 -4.50 31.23
C ALA A 268 16.50 -5.94 31.13
N THR A 269 16.13 -6.37 29.92
CA THR A 269 15.69 -7.75 29.66
C THR A 269 16.79 -8.76 29.96
N ASP A 270 18.03 -8.49 29.54
CA ASP A 270 19.19 -9.36 29.77
C ASP A 270 19.48 -9.50 31.28
N ILE A 271 19.46 -8.39 32.04
CA ILE A 271 19.65 -8.41 33.50
C ILE A 271 18.52 -9.21 34.17
N TYR A 272 17.27 -8.98 33.79
CA TYR A 272 16.14 -9.72 34.31
C TYR A 272 16.30 -11.23 34.08
N LEU A 273 16.61 -11.64 32.85
CA LEU A 273 16.79 -13.07 32.52
C LEU A 273 17.99 -13.68 33.26
N GLU A 274 19.11 -12.97 33.30
CA GLU A 274 20.33 -13.40 33.99
C GLU A 274 20.06 -13.63 35.48
N GLU A 275 19.48 -12.65 36.16
CA GLU A 275 19.20 -12.72 37.60
C GLU A 275 18.17 -13.79 37.95
N ASN A 276 17.11 -13.93 37.15
CA ASN A 276 16.12 -14.99 37.36
C ASN A 276 16.72 -16.38 37.07
N SER A 277 17.59 -16.52 36.07
CA SER A 277 18.19 -17.81 35.74
C SER A 277 19.12 -18.34 36.84
N LYS A 278 19.89 -17.46 37.50
CA LYS A 278 20.74 -17.80 38.65
C LYS A 278 19.96 -18.30 39.87
N GLY A 279 18.68 -17.92 39.96
CA GLY A 279 17.74 -18.41 40.95
C GLY A 279 17.38 -19.89 40.79
N PHE A 280 17.85 -20.57 39.75
CA PHE A 280 17.64 -22.00 39.52
C PHE A 280 18.96 -22.74 39.29
N ILE A 281 19.01 -24.00 39.71
CA ILE A 281 20.09 -24.96 39.42
C ILE A 281 19.53 -26.19 38.74
N GLN A 282 20.31 -26.78 37.84
CA GLN A 282 19.95 -28.04 37.21
C GLN A 282 20.39 -29.21 38.09
N MET A 283 19.42 -30.03 38.49
CA MET A 283 19.60 -31.21 39.31
C MET A 283 20.16 -32.38 38.47
N PRO A 284 20.75 -33.42 39.08
CA PRO A 284 21.31 -34.57 38.36
C PRO A 284 20.32 -35.34 37.49
N ASP A 285 19.01 -35.24 37.75
CA ASP A 285 17.93 -35.82 36.94
C ASP A 285 17.52 -34.94 35.74
N GLY A 286 18.24 -33.83 35.52
CA GLY A 286 18.01 -32.87 34.44
C GLY A 286 16.95 -31.81 34.74
N LYS A 287 16.26 -31.86 35.89
CA LYS A 287 15.22 -30.88 36.26
C LYS A 287 15.81 -29.62 36.90
N PHE A 288 15.12 -28.50 36.77
CA PHE A 288 15.49 -27.26 37.45
C PHE A 288 14.83 -27.17 38.83
N ALA A 289 15.61 -26.83 39.84
CA ALA A 289 15.16 -26.55 41.21
C ALA A 289 15.63 -25.16 41.66
N PRO A 290 14.93 -24.49 42.59
CA PRO A 290 15.38 -23.21 43.14
C PRO A 290 16.79 -23.33 43.73
N ASN A 291 17.64 -22.34 43.47
CA ASN A 291 18.99 -22.26 44.01
C ASN A 291 18.97 -21.71 45.44
N PRO A 292 19.27 -22.50 46.48
CA PRO A 292 19.27 -22.02 47.85
C PRO A 292 20.46 -21.11 48.17
N GLU A 293 21.52 -21.14 47.35
CA GLU A 293 22.75 -20.36 47.56
C GLU A 293 22.70 -18.98 46.88
N TYR A 294 21.69 -18.73 46.04
CA TYR A 294 21.57 -17.47 45.31
C TYR A 294 20.27 -16.74 45.67
N ARG A 295 20.42 -15.46 46.01
CA ARG A 295 19.28 -14.55 46.16
C ARG A 295 19.27 -13.61 44.97
N ILE A 296 18.16 -13.60 44.24
CA ILE A 296 17.93 -12.71 43.10
C ILE A 296 18.23 -11.26 43.49
N ASN A 297 19.06 -10.59 42.71
CA ASN A 297 19.37 -9.17 42.92
C ASN A 297 18.24 -8.29 42.39
N GLN A 298 17.17 -8.19 43.18
CA GLN A 298 16.00 -7.39 42.81
C GLN A 298 16.35 -5.91 42.57
N ALA A 299 17.29 -5.36 43.33
CA ALA A 299 17.70 -3.96 43.19
C ALA A 299 18.33 -3.67 41.80
N ALA A 300 19.13 -4.60 41.27
CA ALA A 300 19.70 -4.45 39.92
C ALA A 300 18.65 -4.55 38.81
N ILE A 301 17.64 -5.42 38.99
CA ILE A 301 16.48 -5.50 38.07
C ILE A 301 15.70 -4.17 38.11
N ASP A 302 15.38 -3.69 39.31
CA ASP A 302 14.61 -2.46 39.51
C ASP A 302 15.34 -1.23 38.95
N GLU A 303 16.66 -1.14 39.14
CA GLU A 303 17.49 -0.06 38.56
C GLU A 303 17.48 -0.10 37.02
N ALA A 304 17.61 -1.30 36.43
CA ALA A 304 17.60 -1.46 34.98
C ALA A 304 16.22 -1.16 34.37
N GLU A 305 15.14 -1.59 35.01
CA GLU A 305 13.77 -1.28 34.61
C GLU A 305 13.44 0.21 34.80
N ALA A 306 13.91 0.86 35.87
CA ALA A 306 13.75 2.30 36.06
C ALA A 306 14.42 3.11 34.93
N LYS A 307 15.63 2.70 34.52
CA LYS A 307 16.32 3.32 33.38
C LYS A 307 15.61 3.07 32.06
N LYS A 308 15.07 1.88 31.83
CA LYS A 308 14.24 1.60 30.65
C LYS A 308 12.99 2.48 30.64
N ALA A 309 12.28 2.61 31.76
CA ALA A 309 11.10 3.45 31.89
C ALA A 309 11.39 4.94 31.63
N GLU A 310 12.56 5.45 32.01
CA GLU A 310 13.01 6.80 31.67
C GLU A 310 13.08 7.01 30.15
N PHE A 311 13.69 6.07 29.42
CA PHE A 311 13.82 6.14 27.96
C PHE A 311 12.47 5.93 27.25
N GLU A 312 11.60 5.07 27.79
CA GLU A 312 10.22 4.94 27.34
C GLU A 312 9.46 6.27 27.46
N SER A 313 9.68 7.02 28.55
CA SER A 313 9.10 8.37 28.70
C SER A 313 9.61 9.36 27.66
N TYR A 314 10.88 9.26 27.22
CA TYR A 314 11.41 10.10 26.14
C TYR A 314 10.74 9.79 24.80
N VAL A 315 10.50 8.51 24.50
CA VAL A 315 9.75 8.11 23.30
C VAL A 315 8.31 8.65 23.37
N GLN A 316 7.64 8.45 24.51
CA GLN A 316 6.26 8.91 24.70
C GLN A 316 6.14 10.43 24.51
N LYS A 317 7.04 11.23 25.10
CA LYS A 317 7.05 12.69 24.94
C LYS A 317 7.25 13.11 23.48
N ALA A 318 8.10 12.40 22.73
CA ALA A 318 8.31 12.66 21.32
C ALA A 318 7.05 12.32 20.50
N GLU A 319 6.36 11.22 20.80
CA GLU A 319 5.10 10.84 20.16
C GLU A 319 3.98 11.85 20.47
N GLU A 320 3.88 12.30 21.72
CA GLU A 320 2.95 13.37 22.13
C GLU A 320 3.24 14.69 21.39
N HIS A 321 4.52 15.01 21.14
CA HIS A 321 4.90 16.18 20.36
C HIS A 321 4.44 16.07 18.90
N VAL A 322 4.55 14.90 18.25
CA VAL A 322 4.01 14.68 16.90
C VAL A 322 2.51 14.98 16.84
N GLU A 323 1.75 14.49 17.82
CA GLU A 323 0.30 14.75 17.89
C GLU A 323 -0.02 16.21 18.25
N ALA A 324 0.84 16.87 19.05
CA ALA A 324 0.72 18.29 19.33
C ALA A 324 0.91 19.14 18.06
N VAL A 325 1.93 18.86 17.24
CA VAL A 325 2.18 19.54 15.95
C VAL A 325 0.99 19.41 15.01
N LYS A 326 0.38 18.21 14.93
CA LYS A 326 -0.83 18.01 14.12
C LYS A 326 -2.01 18.83 14.64
N ARG A 327 -2.19 18.89 15.96
CA ARG A 327 -3.31 19.59 16.60
C ARG A 327 -3.16 21.12 16.55
N SER A 328 -1.93 21.63 16.60
CA SER A 328 -1.65 23.06 16.53
C SER A 328 -1.75 23.61 15.10
N CYS A 329 -1.70 22.74 14.08
CA CYS A 329 -1.84 23.15 12.70
C CYS A 329 -3.24 23.76 12.45
N PRO A 330 -3.32 25.01 11.96
CA PRO A 330 -4.60 25.69 11.75
C PRO A 330 -5.38 25.10 10.58
N HIS A 331 -4.71 24.43 9.63
CA HIS A 331 -5.34 23.84 8.47
C HIS A 331 -5.50 22.32 8.66
N ALA A 332 -6.71 21.82 8.40
CA ALA A 332 -7.04 20.40 8.56
C ALA A 332 -6.34 19.48 7.55
N CYS A 333 -5.61 20.03 6.56
CA CYS A 333 -4.98 19.26 5.50
C CYS A 333 -3.76 18.47 5.97
N LEU A 334 -3.13 18.87 7.08
CA LEU A 334 -1.92 18.24 7.58
C LEU A 334 -2.15 16.76 7.89
N GLY A 335 -1.36 15.88 7.28
CA GLY A 335 -1.51 14.43 7.39
C GLY A 335 -2.55 13.82 6.44
N GLY A 336 -3.22 14.62 5.62
CA GLY A 336 -4.05 14.15 4.51
C GLY A 336 -3.23 13.34 3.51
N LYS A 337 -3.78 12.22 3.03
CA LYS A 337 -3.03 11.24 2.22
C LYS A 337 -3.75 10.76 0.98
N LEU A 338 -2.98 10.59 -0.08
CA LEU A 338 -3.34 9.79 -1.25
C LEU A 338 -2.41 8.58 -1.31
N VAL A 339 -2.99 7.38 -1.40
CA VAL A 339 -2.25 6.13 -1.50
C VAL A 339 -2.58 5.46 -2.82
N PHE A 340 -1.58 5.29 -3.67
CA PHE A 340 -1.71 4.62 -4.95
C PHE A 340 -1.01 3.27 -4.91
N VAL A 341 -1.73 2.22 -5.31
CA VAL A 341 -1.25 0.84 -5.25
C VAL A 341 -1.32 0.22 -6.64
N ASP A 342 -0.16 -0.06 -7.21
CA ASP A 342 0.01 -0.80 -8.45
C ASP A 342 0.20 -2.28 -8.10
N LEU A 343 -0.87 -3.08 -8.21
CA LEU A 343 -0.82 -4.50 -7.86
C LEU A 343 -0.08 -5.31 -8.93
N ALA A 344 0.61 -6.37 -8.53
CA ALA A 344 1.16 -7.36 -9.46
C ALA A 344 0.07 -8.01 -10.33
N GLY A 345 0.47 -8.61 -11.46
CA GLY A 345 -0.45 -9.24 -12.41
C GLY A 345 -1.19 -10.45 -11.82
N SER A 346 -2.49 -10.54 -12.06
CA SER A 346 -3.37 -11.58 -11.49
C SER A 346 -3.23 -12.98 -12.11
N GLU A 347 -2.57 -13.09 -13.26
CA GLU A 347 -2.50 -14.30 -14.08
C GLU A 347 -1.16 -15.02 -14.01
N TYR A 348 -0.21 -14.56 -13.19
CA TYR A 348 1.18 -15.06 -13.20
C TYR A 348 1.29 -16.59 -13.00
N TYR A 349 0.24 -17.26 -12.50
CA TYR A 349 0.16 -18.73 -12.35
C TYR A 349 -0.93 -19.43 -13.18
N HIS A 350 -1.75 -18.71 -13.94
CA HIS A 350 -2.81 -19.30 -14.74
C HIS A 350 -2.33 -19.62 -16.16
N ASP A 351 -1.43 -20.59 -16.31
CA ASP A 351 -1.43 -21.40 -17.53
C ASP A 351 -0.80 -22.78 -17.32
N LYS A 352 -1.65 -23.76 -16.99
CA LYS A 352 -1.32 -25.19 -17.10
C LYS A 352 -2.12 -25.88 -18.22
N GLY A 353 -2.85 -25.13 -19.05
CA GLY A 353 -3.95 -25.73 -19.82
C GLY A 353 -4.22 -25.19 -21.22
N THR A 354 -3.67 -24.04 -21.62
CA THR A 354 -3.86 -23.54 -22.99
C THR A 354 -2.63 -23.77 -23.84
N VAL A 355 -2.80 -24.58 -24.88
CA VAL A 355 -1.82 -24.79 -25.94
C VAL A 355 -1.74 -23.48 -26.74
N SER A 356 -0.80 -22.60 -26.38
CA SER A 356 -0.38 -21.51 -27.27
C SER A 356 1.08 -21.11 -27.03
N THR A 357 1.88 -21.37 -28.06
CA THR A 357 3.16 -20.75 -28.46
C THR A 357 4.11 -20.21 -27.37
N SER A 358 5.20 -20.96 -27.18
CA SER A 358 6.56 -20.46 -26.88
C SER A 358 6.72 -19.42 -25.76
N ARG A 359 6.25 -19.70 -24.54
CA ARG A 359 6.86 -19.10 -23.34
C ARG A 359 7.92 -20.03 -22.78
N ALA A 360 9.10 -19.48 -22.47
CA ALA A 360 10.17 -20.20 -21.80
C ALA A 360 9.64 -20.81 -20.49
N LYS A 361 10.10 -22.02 -20.14
CA LYS A 361 9.77 -22.69 -18.88
C LYS A 361 10.09 -21.73 -17.72
N GLN A 362 9.08 -21.33 -16.95
CA GLN A 362 9.28 -20.50 -15.76
C GLN A 362 10.25 -21.21 -14.81
N THR A 363 11.21 -20.46 -14.29
CA THR A 363 12.14 -20.96 -13.28
C THR A 363 11.40 -21.32 -11.98
N PRO A 364 11.93 -22.21 -11.12
CA PRO A 364 11.32 -22.51 -9.82
C PRO A 364 11.10 -21.27 -8.96
N GLN A 365 12.02 -20.30 -9.05
CA GLN A 365 11.93 -19.02 -8.36
C GLN A 365 10.74 -18.18 -8.85
N GLU A 366 10.56 -18.08 -10.16
CA GLU A 366 9.41 -17.39 -10.75
C GLU A 366 8.10 -18.06 -10.34
N GLN A 367 8.03 -19.39 -10.37
CA GLN A 367 6.82 -20.11 -9.94
C GLN A 367 6.47 -19.82 -8.46
N GLN A 368 7.46 -19.72 -7.59
CA GLN A 368 7.25 -19.36 -6.18
C GLN A 368 6.74 -17.92 -6.05
N GLU A 369 7.28 -16.98 -6.83
CA GLU A 369 6.82 -15.59 -6.87
C GLU A 369 5.35 -15.51 -7.31
N GLY A 370 4.99 -16.24 -8.37
CA GLY A 370 3.61 -16.33 -8.84
C GLY A 370 2.61 -16.82 -7.80
N ARG A 371 2.98 -17.86 -7.05
CA ARG A 371 2.14 -18.38 -5.96
C ARG A 371 1.91 -17.31 -4.89
N GLN A 372 2.96 -16.59 -4.51
CA GLN A 372 2.86 -15.55 -3.49
C GLN A 372 1.98 -14.38 -3.95
N ILE A 373 2.13 -13.92 -5.20
CA ILE A 373 1.26 -12.87 -5.77
C ILE A 373 -0.22 -13.28 -5.68
N ASN A 374 -0.54 -14.53 -6.02
CA ASN A 374 -1.92 -15.02 -5.91
C ASN A 374 -2.41 -15.11 -4.47
N THR A 375 -1.55 -15.52 -3.54
CA THR A 375 -1.87 -15.49 -2.09
C THR A 375 -2.16 -14.08 -1.62
N ASP A 376 -1.38 -13.09 -2.06
CA ASP A 376 -1.56 -11.68 -1.69
C ASP A 376 -2.88 -11.13 -2.23
N LEU A 377 -3.19 -11.38 -3.51
CA LEU A 377 -4.43 -10.96 -4.16
C LEU A 377 -5.68 -11.66 -3.59
N LEU A 378 -5.58 -12.95 -3.27
CA LEU A 378 -6.66 -13.69 -2.59
C LEU A 378 -6.89 -13.14 -1.18
N SER A 379 -5.82 -12.88 -0.43
CA SER A 379 -5.90 -12.30 0.91
C SER A 379 -6.56 -10.92 0.88
N LEU A 380 -6.22 -10.10 -0.11
CA LEU A 380 -6.83 -8.78 -0.30
C LEU A 380 -8.34 -8.88 -0.55
N LYS A 381 -8.76 -9.80 -1.41
CA LYS A 381 -10.19 -10.10 -1.64
C LYS A 381 -10.91 -10.48 -0.35
N GLU A 382 -10.30 -11.36 0.44
CA GLU A 382 -10.88 -11.83 1.70
C GLU A 382 -10.98 -10.72 2.75
N VAL A 383 -9.98 -9.85 2.84
CA VAL A 383 -10.03 -8.64 3.67
C VAL A 383 -11.19 -7.75 3.26
N ILE A 384 -11.30 -7.39 1.97
CA ILE A 384 -12.37 -6.54 1.47
C ILE A 384 -13.75 -7.16 1.75
N ARG A 385 -13.89 -8.46 1.52
CA ARG A 385 -15.13 -9.21 1.79
C ARG A 385 -15.50 -9.17 3.28
N ALA A 386 -14.56 -9.48 4.16
CA ALA A 386 -14.78 -9.47 5.61
C ALA A 386 -15.15 -8.07 6.11
N MET A 387 -14.48 -7.03 5.59
CA MET A 387 -14.76 -5.63 5.93
C MET A 387 -16.16 -5.21 5.49
N ALA A 388 -16.54 -5.56 4.27
CA ALA A 388 -17.85 -5.23 3.74
C ALA A 388 -18.97 -5.93 4.53
N GLN A 389 -18.73 -7.17 4.98
CA GLN A 389 -19.63 -7.93 5.85
C GLN A 389 -19.60 -7.47 7.32
N LYS A 390 -18.79 -6.47 7.67
CA LYS A 390 -18.59 -5.99 9.05
C LYS A 390 -18.24 -7.12 10.02
N GLN A 391 -17.41 -8.06 9.59
CA GLN A 391 -16.91 -9.11 10.48
C GLN A 391 -16.06 -8.49 11.60
N SER A 392 -16.16 -9.04 12.81
CA SER A 392 -15.40 -8.54 13.96
C SER A 392 -13.88 -8.72 13.81
N ARG A 393 -13.46 -9.74 13.06
CA ARG A 393 -12.04 -10.05 12.82
C ARG A 393 -11.76 -10.02 11.32
N ILE A 394 -11.02 -8.99 10.88
CA ILE A 394 -10.58 -8.86 9.50
C ILE A 394 -9.20 -9.53 9.32
N PRO A 395 -9.01 -10.41 8.32
CA PRO A 395 -7.81 -11.24 8.19
C PRO A 395 -6.62 -10.50 7.54
N PHE A 396 -6.24 -9.32 8.05
CA PHE A 396 -5.13 -8.53 7.49
C PHE A 396 -3.76 -9.23 7.56
N ARG A 397 -3.58 -10.18 8.48
CA ARG A 397 -2.32 -10.94 8.64
C ARG A 397 -2.11 -12.06 7.61
N SER A 398 -3.07 -12.29 6.71
CA SER A 398 -3.00 -13.41 5.76
C SER A 398 -1.93 -13.25 4.68
N SER A 399 -1.48 -12.02 4.42
CA SER A 399 -0.40 -11.73 3.48
C SER A 399 0.36 -10.46 3.86
N PRO A 400 1.63 -10.31 3.43
CA PRO A 400 2.39 -9.07 3.59
C PRO A 400 1.66 -7.86 2.98
N LEU A 401 1.05 -8.03 1.80
CA LEU A 401 0.26 -6.98 1.14
C LEU A 401 -0.89 -6.51 2.03
N THR A 402 -1.69 -7.41 2.58
CA THR A 402 -2.82 -7.04 3.44
C THR A 402 -2.37 -6.44 4.77
N MET A 403 -1.20 -6.84 5.29
CA MET A 403 -0.63 -6.23 6.49
C MET A 403 -0.29 -4.77 6.26
N VAL A 404 0.46 -4.45 5.18
CA VAL A 404 0.85 -3.06 4.91
C VAL A 404 -0.35 -2.19 4.53
N LEU A 405 -1.33 -2.75 3.82
CA LEU A 405 -2.55 -2.04 3.46
C LEU A 405 -3.53 -1.83 4.62
N ARG A 406 -3.31 -2.50 5.77
CA ARG A 406 -4.23 -2.46 6.92
C ARG A 406 -4.49 -1.03 7.37
N GLU A 407 -3.44 -0.24 7.56
CA GLU A 407 -3.60 1.13 8.03
C GLU A 407 -4.37 1.97 7.03
N HIS A 408 -4.07 1.84 5.73
CA HIS A 408 -4.77 2.57 4.68
C HIS A 408 -6.28 2.24 4.65
N PHE A 409 -6.66 1.00 4.93
CA PHE A 409 -8.07 0.62 5.06
C PHE A 409 -8.70 1.09 6.39
N LEU A 410 -7.99 0.99 7.52
CA LEU A 410 -8.54 1.28 8.85
C LEU A 410 -8.53 2.76 9.22
N THR A 411 -7.71 3.60 8.60
CA THR A 411 -7.72 5.06 8.81
C THR A 411 -9.07 5.72 8.46
N GLY A 412 -10.05 4.94 7.96
CA GLY A 412 -11.44 5.35 7.73
C GLY A 412 -12.46 4.94 8.80
N GLU A 413 -12.10 4.23 9.87
CA GLU A 413 -13.03 3.96 10.98
C GLU A 413 -13.21 5.24 11.82
N GLY A 414 -14.28 5.98 11.53
CA GLY A 414 -14.68 7.22 12.20
C GLY A 414 -14.46 8.50 11.40
N SER A 415 -13.52 8.52 10.44
CA SER A 415 -13.12 9.73 9.70
C SER A 415 -13.59 9.80 8.23
N GLY A 416 -14.19 8.75 7.67
CA GLY A 416 -14.74 8.79 6.31
C GLY A 416 -13.72 8.62 5.16
N GLY A 417 -12.70 7.79 5.35
CA GLY A 417 -11.73 7.44 4.30
C GLY A 417 -12.38 6.84 3.04
N PHE A 418 -11.77 7.09 1.88
CA PHE A 418 -12.25 6.64 0.56
C PHE A 418 -11.35 5.55 -0.01
N SER A 419 -11.92 4.55 -0.69
CA SER A 419 -11.13 3.56 -1.42
C SER A 419 -11.77 3.24 -2.76
N ALA A 420 -10.95 3.20 -3.80
CA ALA A 420 -11.35 2.87 -5.16
C ALA A 420 -10.47 1.78 -5.75
N MET A 421 -11.07 0.89 -6.52
CA MET A 421 -10.37 -0.12 -7.32
C MET A 421 -10.61 0.13 -8.81
N ILE A 422 -9.53 0.25 -9.56
CA ILE A 422 -9.52 0.44 -11.01
C ILE A 422 -9.10 -0.88 -11.65
N LEU A 423 -10.07 -1.54 -12.29
CA LEU A 423 -9.86 -2.76 -13.05
C LEU A 423 -9.34 -2.38 -14.43
N THR A 424 -8.06 -2.59 -14.66
CA THR A 424 -7.45 -2.41 -15.98
C THR A 424 -7.64 -3.69 -16.79
N ALA A 425 -8.22 -3.56 -17.99
CA ALA A 425 -8.67 -4.68 -18.80
C ALA A 425 -8.18 -4.57 -20.24
N SER A 426 -7.81 -5.71 -20.83
CA SER A 426 -7.50 -5.79 -22.25
C SER A 426 -8.74 -6.09 -23.09
N PRO A 427 -8.95 -5.37 -24.20
CA PRO A 427 -10.04 -5.67 -25.12
C PRO A 427 -9.74 -6.89 -26.00
N SER A 428 -8.50 -7.40 -26.05
CA SER A 428 -8.11 -8.49 -26.94
C SER A 428 -8.83 -9.81 -26.60
N SER A 429 -9.45 -10.44 -27.60
CA SER A 429 -10.10 -11.75 -27.44
C SER A 429 -9.15 -12.88 -27.03
N GLU A 430 -7.86 -12.77 -27.34
CA GLU A 430 -6.83 -13.72 -26.88
C GLU A 430 -6.62 -13.65 -25.37
N GLN A 431 -6.93 -12.51 -24.75
CA GLN A 431 -6.80 -12.28 -23.30
C GLN A 431 -8.15 -12.45 -22.57
N TYR A 432 -9.17 -13.02 -23.23
CA TYR A 432 -10.53 -13.15 -22.70
C TYR A 432 -10.57 -13.75 -21.29
N THR A 433 -9.88 -14.87 -21.04
CA THR A 433 -9.85 -15.53 -19.71
C THR A 433 -9.28 -14.60 -18.62
N ALA A 434 -8.17 -13.93 -18.90
CA ALA A 434 -7.53 -13.04 -17.94
C ALA A 434 -8.39 -11.78 -17.67
N THR A 435 -9.03 -11.24 -18.72
CA THR A 435 -9.96 -10.12 -18.62
C THR A 435 -11.21 -10.50 -17.81
N ILE A 436 -11.85 -11.63 -18.09
CA ILE A 436 -13.06 -12.03 -17.36
C ILE A 436 -12.78 -12.32 -15.89
N ASP A 437 -11.63 -12.91 -15.55
CA ASP A 437 -11.26 -13.15 -14.16
C ASP A 437 -11.02 -11.83 -13.39
N THR A 438 -10.40 -10.84 -14.06
CA THR A 438 -10.25 -9.48 -13.53
C THR A 438 -11.60 -8.84 -13.24
N LEU A 439 -12.55 -8.93 -14.18
CA LEU A 439 -13.87 -8.33 -14.05
C LEU A 439 -14.75 -9.05 -13.01
N LYS A 440 -14.66 -10.38 -12.91
CA LYS A 440 -15.32 -11.17 -11.85
C LYS A 440 -14.81 -10.78 -10.47
N TYR A 441 -13.49 -10.59 -10.32
CA TYR A 441 -12.88 -10.13 -9.07
C TYR A 441 -13.45 -8.78 -8.66
N GLY A 442 -13.47 -7.80 -9.56
CA GLY A 442 -14.02 -6.48 -9.26
C GLY A 442 -15.53 -6.45 -9.05
N ASN A 443 -16.29 -7.29 -9.76
CA ASN A 443 -17.73 -7.47 -9.49
C ASN A 443 -17.97 -7.91 -8.04
N LEU A 444 -17.20 -8.87 -7.53
CA LEU A 444 -17.33 -9.31 -6.13
C LEU A 444 -17.02 -8.19 -5.14
N ILE A 445 -16.03 -7.33 -5.43
CA ILE A 445 -15.67 -6.19 -4.58
C ILE A 445 -16.76 -5.13 -4.59
N GLY A 446 -17.28 -4.77 -5.75
CA GLY A 446 -18.33 -3.75 -5.87
C GLY A 446 -19.63 -4.19 -5.19
N VAL A 447 -20.00 -5.47 -5.32
CA VAL A 447 -21.21 -6.03 -4.70
C VAL A 447 -21.07 -6.21 -3.19
N ALA A 448 -19.87 -6.53 -2.69
CA ALA A 448 -19.64 -6.73 -1.27
C ALA A 448 -20.10 -5.49 -0.45
N GLY A 449 -19.93 -4.30 -1.00
CA GLY A 449 -20.37 -3.05 -0.40
C GLY A 449 -21.88 -2.78 -0.38
N GLU A 450 -22.66 -3.44 -1.24
CA GLU A 450 -24.12 -3.21 -1.38
C GLU A 450 -24.97 -4.19 -0.55
N ASN A 451 -24.50 -5.43 -0.39
CA ASN A 451 -25.23 -6.52 0.30
C ASN A 451 -25.55 -6.27 1.78
N VAL A 452 -25.06 -5.18 2.38
CA VAL A 452 -25.39 -4.76 3.76
C VAL A 452 -26.72 -4.01 3.82
N LYS A 453 -27.21 -3.42 2.71
CA LYS A 453 -28.48 -2.67 2.71
C LYS A 453 -29.73 -3.55 2.60
N GLY A 454 -29.60 -4.80 2.16
CA GLY A 454 -30.72 -5.73 1.89
C GLY A 454 -31.06 -6.72 3.01
N ARG A 455 -30.36 -6.67 4.16
CA ARG A 455 -30.70 -7.45 5.36
C ARG A 455 -31.00 -6.49 6.50
N LYS A 456 -32.22 -5.95 6.51
CA LYS A 456 -32.84 -5.37 7.71
C LYS A 456 -34.10 -6.15 8.01
#